data_AF-A0A2G9U743-F1
#
_entry.id   AF-A0A2G9U743-F1
#
_cell.length_a   1.000
_cell.length_b   1.000
_cell.length_c   1.000
_cell.angle_alpha   90.00
_cell.angle_beta   90.00
_cell.angle_gamma   90.00
#
_symmetry.space_group_name_H-M   'P 1'
#
loop_
_entity.id
_entity.type
_entity.pdbx_description
1 polymer ?
#
loop_
_entity_poly.entity_id
_entity_poly.type
_entity_poly.pdbx_seq_one_letter_code
_entity_poly.pdbx_strand_id
1 'polypeptide(L)'
;LQVAVNSYEWLKKKNGRVEELGLDESKIVRAFQQVTEQMTRLNRNAARMLHKYQAHASTDVTGFGLLGHADNLSRAQKANVRFVIDTLPVIEYMDEIALKMPNRNGFNLFGGTSAETSGGLLVAVSPENAEPFIRDMESVDGFPAWVVGHVEALNGEDNHAIIHEKYRVISVPSKIHG
;
A
#
# COMPACT_ATOMS: atom_id res chain seq x y z
N LEU A 1 5.69 1.91 -3.25
CA LEU A 1 6.61 3.06 -3.51
C LEU A 1 7.92 2.64 -4.17
N GLN A 2 8.52 1.50 -3.81
CA GLN A 2 9.84 1.07 -4.32
C GLN A 2 9.95 1.03 -5.85
N VAL A 3 8.92 0.55 -6.56
CA VAL A 3 8.91 0.50 -8.03
C VAL A 3 9.05 1.89 -8.65
N ALA A 4 8.37 2.90 -8.09
CA ALA A 4 8.41 4.29 -8.59
C ALA A 4 9.78 4.92 -8.39
N VAL A 5 10.36 4.76 -7.19
CA VAL A 5 11.68 5.30 -6.87
C VAL A 5 12.75 4.65 -7.76
N ASN A 6 12.74 3.32 -7.90
CA ASN A 6 13.72 2.61 -8.71
C ASN A 6 13.60 2.92 -10.20
N SER A 7 12.37 2.98 -10.74
CA SER A 7 12.17 3.31 -12.15
C SER A 7 12.61 4.74 -12.47
N TYR A 8 12.39 5.70 -11.56
CA TYR A 8 12.91 7.05 -11.71
C TYR A 8 14.44 7.12 -11.61
N GLU A 9 15.04 6.33 -10.72
CA GLU A 9 16.50 6.19 -10.64
C GLU A 9 17.11 5.64 -11.94
N TRP A 10 16.46 4.66 -12.59
CA TRP A 10 16.89 4.14 -13.89
C TRP A 10 16.86 5.23 -14.96
N LEU A 11 15.79 6.03 -14.99
CA LEU A 11 15.65 7.18 -15.88
C LEU A 11 16.77 8.22 -15.64
N LYS A 12 17.07 8.55 -14.38
CA LYS A 12 18.13 9.51 -14.03
C LYS A 12 19.53 9.03 -14.40
N LYS A 13 19.80 7.74 -14.17
CA LYS A 13 21.11 7.13 -14.44
C LYS A 13 21.32 6.75 -15.90
N LYS A 14 20.26 6.71 -16.72
CA LYS A 14 20.29 6.26 -18.12
C LYS A 14 20.98 4.90 -18.26
N ASN A 15 20.61 3.97 -17.39
CA ASN A 15 21.26 2.65 -17.29
C ASN A 15 20.70 1.62 -18.29
N GLY A 16 19.86 2.02 -19.24
CA GLY A 16 19.26 1.16 -20.28
C GLY A 16 18.01 0.40 -19.86
N ARG A 17 17.62 0.38 -18.56
CA ARG A 17 16.47 -0.42 -18.11
C ARG A 17 15.12 0.12 -18.57
N VAL A 18 15.01 1.44 -18.74
CA VAL A 18 13.78 2.09 -19.22
C VAL A 18 13.51 1.64 -20.66
N GLU A 19 14.54 1.63 -21.49
CA GLU A 19 14.51 1.20 -22.88
C GLU A 19 14.32 -0.32 -23.00
N GLU A 20 15.08 -1.10 -22.23
CA GLU A 20 15.00 -2.57 -22.18
C GLU A 20 13.58 -3.05 -21.89
N LEU A 21 12.92 -2.42 -20.90
CA LEU A 21 11.58 -2.79 -20.49
C LEU A 21 10.49 -2.05 -21.29
N GLY A 22 10.86 -1.11 -22.17
CA GLY A 22 9.94 -0.28 -22.94
C GLY A 22 8.98 0.48 -22.02
N LEU A 23 9.53 1.28 -21.11
CA LEU A 23 8.77 2.05 -20.12
C LEU A 23 8.51 3.49 -20.61
N ASP A 24 7.38 4.03 -20.18
CA ASP A 24 6.95 5.40 -20.43
C ASP A 24 7.57 6.33 -19.37
N GLU A 25 8.52 7.15 -19.81
CA GLU A 25 9.23 8.10 -18.95
C GLU A 25 8.29 9.10 -18.27
N SER A 26 7.24 9.55 -18.97
CA SER A 26 6.31 10.55 -18.44
C SER A 26 5.50 9.98 -17.28
N LYS A 27 5.08 8.72 -17.38
CA LYS A 27 4.39 8.00 -16.31
C LYS A 27 5.32 7.70 -15.13
N ILE A 28 6.59 7.37 -15.38
CA ILE A 28 7.61 7.21 -14.32
C ILE A 28 7.75 8.52 -13.53
N VAL A 29 7.91 9.65 -14.21
CA VAL A 29 8.07 10.96 -13.55
C VAL A 29 6.82 11.31 -12.73
N ARG A 30 5.63 11.10 -13.28
CA ARG A 30 4.36 11.36 -12.58
C ARG A 30 4.22 10.49 -11.32
N ALA A 31 4.52 9.20 -11.42
CA ALA A 31 4.51 8.30 -10.28
C ALA A 31 5.54 8.73 -9.22
N PHE A 32 6.74 9.15 -9.64
CA PHE A 32 7.77 9.64 -8.73
C PHE A 32 7.35 10.91 -7.97
N GLN A 33 6.64 11.83 -8.61
CA GLN A 33 6.08 13.00 -7.96
C GLN A 33 5.03 12.60 -6.91
N GLN A 34 4.11 11.70 -7.28
CA GLN A 34 3.08 11.17 -6.38
C GLN A 34 3.67 10.50 -5.14
N VAL A 35 4.69 9.64 -5.30
CA VAL A 35 5.34 9.00 -4.14
C VAL A 35 6.05 10.01 -3.25
N THR A 36 6.67 11.03 -3.82
CA THR A 36 7.38 12.06 -3.05
C THR A 36 6.42 12.85 -2.19
N GLU A 37 5.25 13.21 -2.72
CA GLU A 37 4.21 13.85 -1.92
C GLU A 37 3.65 12.94 -0.83
N GLN A 38 3.48 11.64 -1.10
CA GLN A 38 3.02 10.68 -0.09
C GLN A 38 4.04 10.53 1.05
N MET A 39 5.31 10.35 0.72
CA MET A 39 6.39 10.15 1.71
C MET A 39 6.67 11.38 2.58
N THR A 40 6.31 12.58 2.12
CA THR A 40 6.48 13.83 2.87
C THR A 40 5.29 14.18 3.76
N ARG A 41 4.23 13.36 3.76
CA ARG A 41 3.05 13.59 4.59
C ARG A 41 3.20 12.98 5.96
N LEU A 42 2.68 13.70 6.95
CA LEU A 42 2.56 13.21 8.32
C LEU A 42 1.26 12.44 8.49
N ASN A 43 1.34 11.26 9.10
CA ASN A 43 0.18 10.47 9.52
C ASN A 43 -0.60 11.09 10.72
N ARG A 44 -0.47 12.41 10.95
CA ARG A 44 -1.05 13.10 12.11
C ARG A 44 -2.57 13.13 12.08
N ASN A 45 -3.15 13.41 10.92
CA ASN A 45 -4.60 13.44 10.75
C ASN A 45 -5.18 12.03 10.80
N ALA A 46 -4.49 11.06 10.19
CA ALA A 46 -4.80 9.63 10.33
C ALA A 46 -4.85 9.20 11.81
N ALA A 47 -3.83 9.55 12.62
CA ALA A 47 -3.79 9.25 14.05
C ALA A 47 -5.00 9.83 14.83
N ARG A 48 -5.44 11.05 14.48
CA ARG A 48 -6.66 11.64 15.09
C ARG A 48 -7.92 10.88 14.71
N MET A 49 -8.01 10.40 13.47
CA MET A 49 -9.15 9.61 13.00
C MET A 49 -9.21 8.23 13.65
N LEU A 50 -8.06 7.62 13.99
CA LEU A 50 -8.02 6.35 14.73
C LEU A 50 -8.82 6.43 16.03
N HIS A 51 -8.67 7.53 16.77
CA HIS A 51 -9.42 7.74 18.01
C HIS A 51 -10.91 8.00 17.75
N LYS A 52 -11.24 8.83 16.75
CA LYS A 52 -12.63 9.16 16.40
C LYS A 52 -13.44 7.91 16.04
N TYR A 53 -12.83 6.98 15.31
CA TYR A 53 -13.47 5.78 14.79
C TYR A 53 -13.18 4.52 15.61
N GLN A 54 -12.57 4.69 16.79
CA GLN A 54 -12.27 3.59 17.72
C GLN A 54 -11.53 2.43 17.03
N ALA A 55 -10.46 2.74 16.29
CA ALA A 55 -9.66 1.74 15.62
C ALA A 55 -9.20 0.66 16.61
N HIS A 56 -9.36 -0.60 16.23
CA HIS A 56 -8.98 -1.76 17.03
C HIS A 56 -7.47 -1.97 17.04
N ALA A 57 -6.82 -1.69 15.92
CA ALA A 57 -5.38 -1.84 15.74
C ALA A 57 -4.89 -0.98 14.57
N SER A 58 -3.61 -0.61 14.59
CA SER A 58 -2.98 0.06 13.45
C SER A 58 -1.47 -0.18 13.41
N THR A 59 -0.88 -0.14 12.22
CA THR A 59 0.57 -0.11 12.00
C THR A 59 0.87 0.83 10.83
N ASP A 60 2.04 1.47 10.82
CA ASP A 60 2.58 2.06 9.60
C ASP A 60 3.08 0.95 8.65
N VAL A 61 3.01 1.19 7.35
CA VAL A 61 3.55 0.28 6.34
C VAL A 61 4.86 0.85 5.80
N THR A 62 5.96 0.15 6.05
CA THR A 62 7.32 0.55 5.65
C THR A 62 8.08 -0.62 5.01
N GLY A 63 9.30 -0.91 5.46
CA GLY A 63 10.27 -1.72 4.74
C GLY A 63 9.87 -3.18 4.52
N PHE A 64 8.91 -3.71 5.29
CA PHE A 64 8.43 -5.09 5.13
C PHE A 64 7.25 -5.23 4.14
N GLY A 65 6.78 -4.12 3.58
CA GLY A 65 5.61 -4.07 2.71
C GLY A 65 4.30 -4.35 3.45
N LEU A 66 3.19 -4.23 2.72
CA LEU A 66 1.84 -4.35 3.28
C LEU A 66 1.62 -5.69 4.00
N LEU A 67 2.01 -6.81 3.38
CA LEU A 67 1.82 -8.14 3.95
C LEU A 67 2.67 -8.34 5.21
N GLY A 68 3.93 -7.91 5.20
CA GLY A 68 4.82 -8.05 6.35
C GLY A 68 4.33 -7.24 7.55
N HIS A 69 3.85 -6.01 7.33
CA HIS A 69 3.28 -5.19 8.39
C HIS A 69 1.92 -5.72 8.87
N ALA A 70 1.08 -6.25 7.97
CA ALA A 70 -0.16 -6.92 8.37
C ALA A 70 0.11 -8.17 9.23
N ASP A 71 1.14 -8.95 8.90
CA ASP A 71 1.55 -10.14 9.66
C ASP A 71 2.07 -9.76 11.05
N ASN A 72 2.90 -8.72 11.14
CA ASN A 72 3.34 -8.18 12.43
C ASN A 72 2.15 -7.68 13.27
N LEU A 73 1.20 -6.98 12.64
CA LEU A 73 0.01 -6.47 13.33
C LEU A 73 -0.88 -7.60 13.82
N SER A 74 -1.09 -8.65 13.02
CA SER A 74 -1.90 -9.82 13.41
C SER A 74 -1.26 -10.57 14.58
N ARG A 75 0.06 -10.80 14.55
CA ARG A 75 0.81 -11.46 15.64
C ARG A 75 0.80 -10.68 16.95
N ALA A 76 0.64 -9.36 16.89
CA ALA A 76 0.50 -8.53 18.09
C ALA A 76 -0.90 -8.61 18.73
N GLN A 77 -1.88 -9.23 18.07
CA GLN A 77 -3.24 -9.35 18.60
C GLN A 77 -3.33 -10.40 19.70
N LYS A 78 -4.12 -10.11 20.74
CA LYS A 78 -4.45 -11.07 21.79
C LYS A 78 -5.48 -12.11 21.34
N ALA A 79 -6.37 -11.72 20.42
CA ALA A 79 -7.35 -12.61 19.83
C ALA A 79 -6.68 -13.50 18.77
N ASN A 80 -7.22 -14.71 18.56
CA ASN A 80 -6.75 -15.58 17.50
C ASN A 80 -7.36 -15.15 16.17
N VAL A 81 -6.57 -14.48 15.33
CA VAL A 81 -7.06 -13.81 14.11
C VAL A 81 -6.10 -13.91 12.94
N ARG A 82 -6.66 -13.85 11.73
CA ARG A 82 -5.95 -13.70 10.47
C ARG A 82 -6.33 -12.40 9.79
N PHE A 83 -5.35 -11.72 9.23
CA PHE A 83 -5.58 -10.56 8.37
C PHE A 83 -5.53 -11.03 6.92
N VAL A 84 -6.60 -10.78 6.16
CA VAL A 84 -6.73 -11.19 4.76
C VAL A 84 -6.70 -9.95 3.89
N ILE A 85 -5.72 -9.85 3.00
CA ILE A 85 -5.60 -8.75 2.03
C ILE A 85 -6.27 -9.18 0.72
N ASP A 86 -7.36 -8.50 0.37
CA ASP A 86 -8.16 -8.75 -0.82
C ASP A 86 -7.87 -7.75 -1.94
N THR A 87 -7.26 -6.62 -1.62
CA THR A 87 -7.04 -5.53 -2.57
C THR A 87 -5.70 -4.85 -2.32
N LEU A 88 -4.90 -4.74 -3.38
CA LEU A 88 -3.62 -4.03 -3.40
C LEU A 88 -3.81 -2.69 -4.13
N PRO A 89 -3.87 -1.56 -3.40
CA PRO A 89 -3.79 -0.24 -4.01
C PRO A 89 -2.36 0.01 -4.48
N VAL A 90 -2.19 0.11 -5.80
CA VAL A 90 -0.89 0.28 -6.44
C VAL A 90 -0.89 1.60 -7.18
N ILE A 91 0.19 2.36 -7.03
CA ILE A 91 0.37 3.63 -7.74
C ILE A 91 0.32 3.37 -9.23
N GLU A 92 -0.42 4.21 -9.95
CA GLU A 92 -0.60 4.07 -11.39
C GLU A 92 0.74 3.80 -12.09
N TYR A 93 0.70 2.86 -13.03
CA TYR A 93 1.83 2.39 -13.83
C TYR A 93 2.82 1.45 -13.12
N MET A 94 2.79 1.35 -11.79
CA MET A 94 3.77 0.52 -11.07
C MET A 94 3.52 -0.97 -11.20
N ASP A 95 2.26 -1.38 -11.33
CA ASP A 95 1.87 -2.74 -11.68
C ASP A 95 2.36 -3.13 -13.08
N GLU A 96 2.22 -2.24 -14.07
CA GLU A 96 2.73 -2.45 -15.42
C GLU A 96 4.25 -2.67 -15.43
N ILE A 97 5.00 -1.83 -14.69
CA ILE A 97 6.46 -1.99 -14.55
C ILE A 97 6.79 -3.32 -13.87
N ALA A 98 6.10 -3.65 -12.76
CA ALA A 98 6.34 -4.89 -12.03
C ALA A 98 6.07 -6.15 -12.89
N LEU A 99 5.05 -6.11 -13.76
CA LEU A 99 4.72 -7.18 -14.69
C LEU A 99 5.78 -7.38 -15.79
N LYS A 100 6.52 -6.33 -16.16
CA LYS A 100 7.60 -6.38 -17.14
C LYS A 100 8.92 -6.91 -16.56
N MET A 101 9.05 -6.98 -15.24
CA MET A 101 10.24 -7.52 -14.55
C MET A 101 10.20 -9.06 -14.44
N PRO A 102 11.33 -9.72 -14.10
CA PRO A 102 11.36 -11.17 -13.88
C PRO A 102 10.27 -11.66 -12.93
N ASN A 103 9.77 -12.87 -13.17
CA ASN A 103 8.64 -13.48 -12.46
C ASN A 103 7.32 -12.68 -12.53
N ARG A 104 7.25 -11.65 -13.39
CA ARG A 104 6.11 -10.74 -13.49
C ARG A 104 5.73 -10.10 -12.15
N ASN A 105 6.70 -9.94 -11.27
CA ASN A 105 6.50 -9.49 -9.89
C ASN A 105 7.72 -8.70 -9.40
N GLY A 106 8.04 -7.65 -10.15
CA GLY A 106 9.12 -6.72 -9.80
C GLY A 106 9.02 -6.24 -8.35
N PHE A 107 10.14 -6.34 -7.63
CA PHE A 107 10.24 -5.93 -6.22
C PHE A 107 9.24 -6.63 -5.27
N ASN A 108 8.69 -7.77 -5.66
CA ASN A 108 7.63 -8.49 -4.95
C ASN A 108 6.38 -7.63 -4.66
N LEU A 109 6.02 -6.73 -5.60
CA LEU A 109 4.85 -5.86 -5.48
C LEU A 109 3.56 -6.64 -5.21
N PHE A 110 3.30 -7.68 -6.01
CA PHE A 110 2.08 -8.48 -5.91
C PHE A 110 2.10 -9.48 -4.75
N GLY A 111 3.30 -9.81 -4.24
CA GLY A 111 3.45 -10.57 -3.00
C GLY A 111 3.29 -9.73 -1.73
N GLY A 112 3.06 -8.41 -1.86
CA GLY A 112 2.83 -7.50 -0.74
C GLY A 112 4.05 -7.28 0.17
N THR A 113 5.24 -7.74 -0.20
CA THR A 113 6.47 -7.49 0.56
C THR A 113 7.43 -6.53 -0.17
N SER A 114 6.92 -5.77 -1.15
CA SER A 114 7.68 -4.67 -1.72
C SER A 114 7.92 -3.61 -0.65
N ALA A 115 9.16 -3.15 -0.53
CA ALA A 115 9.54 -2.24 0.54
C ALA A 115 8.83 -0.89 0.35
N GLU A 116 8.31 -0.35 1.44
CA GLU A 116 7.75 1.00 1.50
C GLU A 116 8.63 1.90 2.36
N THR A 117 8.63 3.20 2.11
CA THR A 117 9.34 4.21 2.91
C THR A 117 8.33 5.28 3.29
N SER A 118 8.15 5.56 4.58
CA SER A 118 7.12 6.50 5.05
C SER A 118 5.74 6.25 4.42
N GLY A 119 5.29 4.99 4.38
CA GLY A 119 4.01 4.63 3.81
C GLY A 119 2.82 5.06 4.67
N GLY A 120 1.62 4.71 4.21
CA GLY A 120 0.38 4.97 4.94
C GLY A 120 0.22 4.12 6.21
N LEU A 121 -0.86 4.37 6.93
CA LEU A 121 -1.29 3.51 8.03
C LEU A 121 -2.20 2.38 7.52
N LEU A 122 -1.92 1.16 7.95
CA LEU A 122 -2.87 0.05 7.92
C LEU A 122 -3.69 0.10 9.21
N VAL A 123 -5.02 0.12 9.10
CA VAL A 123 -5.93 0.31 10.24
C VAL A 123 -7.03 -0.75 10.22
N ALA A 124 -7.27 -1.37 11.38
CA ALA A 124 -8.42 -2.22 11.62
C ALA A 124 -9.51 -1.43 12.34
N VAL A 125 -10.68 -1.31 11.72
CA VAL A 125 -11.90 -0.71 12.28
C VAL A 125 -13.06 -1.69 12.14
N SER A 126 -14.18 -1.42 12.83
CA SER A 126 -15.41 -2.17 12.58
C SER A 126 -15.96 -1.90 11.16
N PRO A 127 -16.64 -2.87 10.52
CA PRO A 127 -17.12 -2.73 9.15
C PRO A 127 -17.98 -1.47 8.91
N GLU A 128 -18.85 -1.14 9.87
CA GLU A 128 -19.72 0.05 9.82
C GLU A 128 -18.95 1.38 9.88
N ASN A 129 -17.72 1.37 10.39
CA ASN A 129 -16.85 2.54 10.49
C ASN A 129 -15.92 2.71 9.28
N ALA A 130 -15.77 1.71 8.41
CA ALA A 130 -14.83 1.74 7.30
C ALA A 130 -15.11 2.87 6.29
N GLU A 131 -16.34 2.96 5.76
CA GLU A 131 -16.66 4.01 4.79
C GLU A 131 -16.69 5.42 5.41
N PRO A 132 -17.28 5.65 6.60
CA PRO A 132 -17.17 6.94 7.28
C PRO A 132 -15.72 7.37 7.51
N PHE A 133 -14.85 6.45 7.95
CA PHE A 133 -13.44 6.72 8.15
C PHE A 133 -12.77 7.19 6.85
N ILE A 134 -12.99 6.48 5.74
CA ILE A 134 -12.40 6.83 4.44
C ILE A 134 -12.87 8.21 3.96
N ARG A 135 -14.18 8.49 4.05
CA ARG A 135 -14.74 9.79 3.63
C ARG A 135 -14.17 10.95 4.44
N ASP A 136 -14.09 10.79 5.76
CA ASP A 136 -13.56 11.84 6.64
C ASP A 136 -12.06 12.04 6.46
N MET A 137 -11.31 10.95 6.27
CA MET A 137 -9.88 11.02 5.92
C MET A 137 -9.66 11.79 4.64
N GLU A 138 -10.44 11.50 3.58
CA GLU A 138 -10.33 12.24 2.32
C GLU A 138 -10.72 13.71 2.48
N SER A 139 -11.74 14.03 3.28
CA SER A 139 -12.13 15.42 3.55
C SER A 139 -11.07 16.21 4.30
N VAL A 140 -10.28 15.57 5.17
CA VAL A 140 -9.28 16.25 6.01
C VAL A 140 -7.92 16.29 5.35
N ASP A 141 -7.52 15.21 4.68
CA ASP A 141 -6.19 15.08 4.08
C ASP A 141 -6.17 15.36 2.58
N GLY A 142 -7.31 15.34 1.86
CA GLY A 142 -7.38 15.31 0.38
C GLY A 142 -7.00 13.94 -0.23
N PHE A 143 -6.56 13.04 0.66
CA PHE A 143 -6.13 11.66 0.59
C PHE A 143 -7.22 10.60 0.40
N PRO A 144 -7.41 9.89 -0.74
CA PRO A 144 -8.25 8.71 -0.66
C PRO A 144 -7.59 7.66 0.25
N ALA A 145 -8.42 6.92 0.97
CA ALA A 145 -8.04 5.71 1.69
C ALA A 145 -8.83 4.53 1.11
N TRP A 146 -8.35 3.30 1.32
CA TRP A 146 -8.93 2.11 0.72
C TRP A 146 -9.18 1.05 1.77
N VAL A 147 -10.31 0.35 1.64
CA VAL A 147 -10.47 -0.97 2.26
C VAL A 147 -9.62 -1.95 1.47
N VAL A 148 -8.59 -2.49 2.09
CA VAL A 148 -7.63 -3.41 1.46
C VAL A 148 -7.90 -4.88 1.79
N GLY A 149 -8.79 -5.15 2.74
CA GLY A 149 -9.02 -6.50 3.25
C GLY A 149 -9.93 -6.54 4.47
N HIS A 150 -9.90 -7.68 5.16
CA HIS A 150 -10.70 -7.93 6.36
C HIS A 150 -9.93 -8.78 7.39
N VAL A 151 -10.49 -8.89 8.59
CA VAL A 151 -9.94 -9.71 9.68
C VAL A 151 -10.90 -10.86 9.95
N GLU A 152 -10.37 -12.07 10.04
CA GLU A 152 -11.11 -13.29 10.33
C GLU A 152 -10.66 -13.87 11.68
N ALA A 153 -11.59 -14.51 12.40
CA ALA A 153 -11.22 -15.30 13.57
C ALA A 153 -10.57 -16.61 13.13
N LEU A 154 -9.49 -17.00 13.81
CA LEU A 154 -8.86 -18.30 13.65
C LEU A 154 -9.25 -19.22 14.82
N ASN A 155 -9.14 -20.53 14.58
CA ASN A 155 -9.33 -21.56 15.59
C ASN A 155 -8.11 -22.48 15.63
N GLY A 156 -7.15 -22.18 16.51
CA GLY A 156 -6.02 -23.08 16.82
C GLY A 156 -4.82 -22.99 15.89
N GLU A 157 -4.78 -21.99 15.01
CA GLU A 157 -3.60 -21.63 14.20
C GLU A 157 -2.93 -20.39 14.80
N ASP A 158 -1.63 -20.18 14.55
CA ASP A 158 -0.99 -18.94 14.96
C ASP A 158 -1.52 -17.76 14.14
N ASN A 159 -1.58 -16.58 14.76
CA ASN A 159 -1.95 -15.35 14.05
C ASN A 159 -0.97 -15.07 12.91
N HIS A 160 -1.53 -14.73 11.75
CA HIS A 160 -0.75 -14.43 10.55
C HIS A 160 -1.54 -13.53 9.60
N ALA A 161 -0.88 -13.04 8.56
CA ALA A 161 -1.55 -12.37 7.44
C ALA A 161 -1.35 -13.12 6.13
N ILE A 162 -2.32 -13.00 5.22
CA ILE A 162 -2.26 -13.57 3.87
C ILE A 162 -2.71 -12.54 2.83
N ILE A 163 -2.25 -12.75 1.59
CA ILE A 163 -2.92 -12.18 0.42
C ILE A 163 -3.90 -13.24 -0.10
N HIS A 164 -5.16 -12.86 -0.25
CA HIS A 164 -6.19 -13.75 -0.75
C HIS A 164 -5.87 -14.18 -2.19
N GLU A 165 -6.09 -15.45 -2.56
CA GLU A 165 -5.72 -15.97 -3.90
C GLU A 165 -6.38 -15.20 -5.06
N LYS A 166 -7.55 -14.61 -4.80
CA LYS A 166 -8.32 -13.79 -5.76
C LYS A 166 -8.23 -12.29 -5.48
N TYR A 167 -7.12 -11.83 -4.91
CA TYR A 167 -6.92 -10.41 -4.64
C TYR A 167 -7.04 -9.58 -5.94
N ARG A 168 -7.42 -8.32 -5.77
CA ARG A 168 -7.51 -7.35 -6.86
C ARG A 168 -6.37 -6.35 -6.75
N VAL A 169 -5.85 -5.92 -7.89
CA VAL A 169 -4.98 -4.75 -7.95
C VAL A 169 -5.83 -3.58 -8.40
N ILE A 170 -5.79 -2.47 -7.66
CA ILE A 170 -6.43 -1.23 -8.09
C ILE A 170 -5.36 -0.18 -8.38
N SER A 171 -5.45 0.44 -9.55
CA SER A 171 -4.57 1.53 -9.94
C SER A 171 -5.00 2.81 -9.22
N VAL A 172 -4.03 3.47 -8.59
CA VAL A 172 -4.21 4.72 -7.86
C VAL A 172 -3.60 5.85 -8.69
N PRO A 173 -4.42 6.59 -9.46
CA PRO A 173 -3.93 7.68 -10.30
C PRO A 173 -3.39 8.83 -9.47
N SER A 174 -2.45 9.56 -10.04
CA SER A 174 -1.94 10.78 -9.41
C SER A 174 -3.04 11.85 -9.38
N LYS A 175 -3.28 12.43 -8.20
CA LYS A 175 -4.10 13.65 -8.05
C LYS A 175 -3.31 14.94 -8.34
N ILE A 176 -2.01 14.83 -8.65
CA ILE A 176 -1.18 15.97 -9.05
C ILE A 176 -1.64 16.40 -10.44
N HIS A 177 -2.36 17.52 -10.50
CA HIS A 177 -2.74 18.14 -11.76
C HIS A 177 -1.45 18.72 -12.37
N GLY A 178 -1.09 18.25 -13.57
CA GLY A 178 -0.03 18.84 -14.38
C GLY A 178 -0.45 20.15 -15.01
#